data_AF-A0A016QNX4-F1
#
_entry.id   AF-A0A016QNX4-F1
#
_cell.length_a   1.000
_cell.length_b   1.000
_cell.length_c   1.000
_cell.angle_alpha   90.00
_cell.angle_beta   90.00
_cell.angle_gamma   90.00
#
_symmetry.space_group_name_H-M   'P 1'
#
loop_
_entity.id
_entity.type
_entity.pdbx_description
1 polymer ?
#
loop_
_entity_poly.entity_id
_entity_poly.type
_entity_poly.pdbx_seq_one_letter_code
_entity_poly.pdbx_strand_id
1 'polypeptide(L)'
;MKKLALPFLSAALLLAACGGDPRPTADTTPPTVALQATQSGTTVNLTATATDNVGVTKVEFYRGNTLLSADTTVPYTASLPVTSADNGAVNFTARAYDAAGNQGQAGAQVTVNIPRAGTLYQGVWGWAVADASTGDIIETGAMVLVDEGDHEGRKVAVGAYTNTAQSQTGASLLGPITAAGELETIFSYDLNTEDPRAYLVAIDDDGQLEATEDGPAFFGAGALFDRATQQPNRAVDVLLLQLDDEVPAGQDAQATAKRNARALAASTLRHQFRTASGLQAQTLKTGALQQAARDILRR
;
A
#
# COMPACT_ATOMS: atom_id res chain seq x y z
N MET A 1 35.37 -113.61 16.59
CA MET A 1 35.82 -113.21 15.23
C MET A 1 34.78 -112.30 14.59
N LYS A 2 35.04 -110.98 14.52
CA LYS A 2 34.76 -110.10 13.37
C LYS A 2 35.27 -108.69 13.69
N LYS A 3 36.01 -108.14 12.74
CA LYS A 3 36.75 -106.87 12.73
C LYS A 3 35.84 -105.68 12.34
N LEU A 4 36.44 -104.48 12.37
CA LEU A 4 36.15 -103.24 11.60
C LEU A 4 35.09 -102.30 12.22
N ALA A 5 35.20 -100.96 12.25
CA ALA A 5 36.17 -99.98 11.73
C ALA A 5 35.94 -98.57 12.37
N LEU A 6 36.97 -97.71 12.38
CA LEU A 6 37.02 -96.23 12.59
C LEU A 6 36.17 -95.45 11.53
N PRO A 7 36.03 -94.07 11.47
CA PRO A 7 36.71 -92.95 12.16
C PRO A 7 35.87 -91.67 12.52
N PHE A 8 36.54 -90.69 13.17
CA PHE A 8 36.43 -89.21 13.16
C PHE A 8 35.07 -88.48 12.95
N LEU A 9 34.72 -87.61 13.91
CA LEU A 9 33.99 -86.38 13.63
C LEU A 9 34.56 -85.20 14.44
N SER A 10 34.97 -84.17 13.71
CA SER A 10 35.38 -82.85 14.19
C SER A 10 34.17 -81.91 14.14
N ALA A 11 33.90 -81.14 15.20
CA ALA A 11 32.99 -79.98 15.18
C ALA A 11 33.27 -79.15 16.44
N ALA A 12 33.98 -78.02 16.33
CA ALA A 12 33.49 -76.70 15.94
C ALA A 12 33.24 -75.83 17.17
N LEU A 13 34.16 -74.89 17.36
CA LEU A 13 34.11 -73.75 18.27
C LEU A 13 32.88 -72.90 17.96
N LEU A 14 31.86 -72.88 18.83
CA LEU A 14 30.85 -71.82 18.79
C LEU A 14 31.42 -70.59 19.51
N LEU A 15 31.90 -69.63 18.71
CA LEU A 15 32.06 -68.24 19.14
C LEU A 15 30.66 -67.70 19.46
N ALA A 16 30.36 -67.50 20.73
CA ALA A 16 29.25 -66.65 21.13
C ALA A 16 29.63 -65.19 20.84
N ALA A 17 29.22 -64.68 19.69
CA ALA A 17 29.28 -63.25 19.40
C ALA A 17 28.16 -62.56 20.19
N CYS A 18 28.55 -61.91 21.27
CA CYS A 18 27.77 -60.92 22.00
C CYS A 18 27.86 -59.57 21.28
N GLY A 19 26.77 -58.78 21.30
CA GLY A 19 26.84 -57.33 21.09
C GLY A 19 26.25 -56.80 19.79
N GLY A 20 24.92 -56.83 19.65
CA GLY A 20 24.25 -55.76 18.92
C GLY A 20 24.29 -54.52 19.80
N ASP A 21 25.15 -53.55 19.46
CA ASP A 21 25.23 -52.24 20.12
C ASP A 21 23.86 -51.56 19.99
N PRO A 22 23.05 -51.36 21.06
CA PRO A 22 21.75 -50.73 20.95
C PRO A 22 21.96 -49.21 20.89
N ARG A 23 22.65 -48.72 19.87
CA ARG A 23 22.64 -47.29 19.59
C ARG A 23 21.20 -46.92 19.22
N PRO A 24 20.62 -45.89 19.84
CA PRO A 24 19.35 -45.37 19.37
C PRO A 24 19.47 -45.08 17.88
N THR A 25 18.53 -45.59 17.10
CA THR A 25 18.43 -45.24 15.69
C THR A 25 18.31 -43.73 15.58
N ALA A 26 19.10 -43.11 14.70
CA ALA A 26 19.01 -41.67 14.46
C ALA A 26 17.57 -41.33 14.03
N ASP A 27 17.01 -40.26 14.59
CA ASP A 27 15.68 -39.82 14.23
C ASP A 27 15.70 -39.14 12.86
N THR A 28 14.79 -39.57 11.98
CA THR A 28 14.68 -39.09 10.60
C THR A 28 13.27 -38.60 10.28
N THR A 29 12.37 -38.58 11.25
CA THR A 29 10.98 -38.22 11.02
C THR A 29 10.80 -36.73 11.30
N PRO A 30 10.32 -35.93 10.32
CA PRO A 30 10.07 -34.52 10.57
C PRO A 30 8.83 -34.29 11.45
N PRO A 31 8.82 -33.21 12.26
CA PRO A 31 7.63 -32.80 12.99
C PRO A 31 6.41 -32.59 12.08
N THR A 32 5.23 -32.96 12.56
CA THR A 32 3.94 -32.58 11.95
C THR A 32 3.48 -31.26 12.54
N VAL A 33 3.11 -30.30 11.69
CA VAL A 33 2.76 -28.93 12.10
C VAL A 33 1.36 -28.56 11.60
N ALA A 34 0.61 -27.82 12.41
CA ALA A 34 -0.56 -27.07 11.98
C ALA A 34 -0.43 -25.62 12.47
N LEU A 35 -0.89 -24.67 11.66
CA LEU A 35 -0.84 -23.24 11.96
C LEU A 35 -2.23 -22.64 11.81
N GLN A 36 -2.60 -21.79 12.77
CA GLN A 36 -3.77 -20.93 12.69
C GLN A 36 -3.33 -19.47 12.78
N ALA A 37 -3.98 -18.61 11.99
CA ALA A 37 -3.77 -17.17 12.00
C ALA A 37 -5.13 -16.49 12.19
N THR A 38 -5.21 -15.57 13.15
CA THR A 38 -6.44 -14.82 13.45
C THR A 38 -6.10 -13.35 13.64
N GLN A 39 -6.94 -12.46 13.11
CA GLN A 39 -6.82 -11.03 13.36
C GLN A 39 -7.67 -10.62 14.56
N SER A 40 -7.12 -9.80 15.43
CA SER A 40 -7.83 -9.09 16.49
C SER A 40 -7.40 -7.63 16.48
N GLY A 41 -8.29 -6.73 16.02
CA GLY A 41 -7.96 -5.32 15.83
C GLY A 41 -6.75 -5.12 14.92
N THR A 42 -5.72 -4.46 15.43
CA THR A 42 -4.45 -4.17 14.74
C THR A 42 -3.35 -5.21 15.00
N THR A 43 -3.72 -6.41 15.44
CA THR A 43 -2.76 -7.49 15.70
C THR A 43 -3.23 -8.79 15.02
N VAL A 44 -2.30 -9.48 14.38
CA VAL A 44 -2.48 -10.88 13.94
C VAL A 44 -1.84 -11.80 14.97
N ASN A 45 -2.62 -12.71 15.51
CA ASN A 45 -2.18 -13.76 16.42
C ASN A 45 -2.00 -15.08 15.66
N LEU A 46 -0.84 -15.69 15.84
CA LEU A 46 -0.47 -16.97 15.27
C LEU A 46 -0.41 -18.01 16.40
N THR A 47 -1.00 -19.18 16.16
CA THR A 47 -0.93 -20.32 17.07
C THR A 47 -0.58 -21.57 16.29
N ALA A 48 0.46 -22.26 16.71
CA ALA A 48 0.91 -23.49 16.06
C ALA A 48 0.81 -24.69 17.01
N THR A 49 0.44 -25.84 16.45
CA THR A 49 0.64 -27.14 17.09
C THR A 49 1.74 -27.88 16.33
N ALA A 50 2.70 -28.44 17.06
CA ALA A 50 3.75 -29.27 16.48
C ALA A 50 3.92 -30.53 17.32
N THR A 51 3.97 -31.68 16.65
CA THR A 51 4.18 -32.99 17.29
C THR A 51 5.17 -33.80 16.49
N ASP A 52 5.96 -34.62 17.18
CA ASP A 52 6.97 -35.48 16.59
C ASP A 52 7.12 -36.76 17.43
N ASN A 53 7.73 -37.83 16.89
CA ASN A 53 7.94 -39.09 17.61
C ASN A 53 9.00 -38.99 18.72
N VAL A 54 9.99 -38.10 18.62
CA VAL A 54 10.97 -37.87 19.70
C VAL A 54 10.69 -36.56 20.42
N GLY A 55 10.44 -35.49 19.68
CA GLY A 55 10.04 -34.22 20.27
C GLY A 55 10.45 -33.00 19.45
N VAL A 56 9.70 -31.92 19.65
CA VAL A 56 9.92 -30.63 18.99
C VAL A 56 10.74 -29.72 19.89
N THR A 57 11.80 -29.13 19.35
CA THR A 57 12.70 -28.22 20.09
C THR A 57 12.29 -26.75 19.95
N LYS A 58 11.77 -26.36 18.79
CA LYS A 58 11.28 -24.99 18.55
C LYS A 58 10.30 -24.93 17.37
N VAL A 59 9.49 -23.87 17.36
CA VAL A 59 8.68 -23.45 16.22
C VAL A 59 9.04 -22.01 15.85
N GLU A 60 9.38 -21.78 14.60
CA GLU A 60 9.66 -20.46 14.03
C GLU A 60 8.48 -19.97 13.18
N PHE A 61 8.06 -18.72 13.39
CA PHE A 61 6.94 -18.09 12.66
C PHE A 61 7.46 -17.09 11.65
N TYR A 62 6.92 -17.10 10.43
CA TYR A 62 7.37 -16.27 9.31
C TYR A 62 6.21 -15.55 8.63
N ARG A 63 6.50 -14.35 8.11
CA ARG A 63 5.69 -13.67 7.08
C ARG A 63 6.50 -13.62 5.79
N GLY A 64 6.09 -14.38 4.78
CA GLY A 64 6.93 -14.63 3.60
C GLY A 64 8.27 -15.25 4.01
N ASN A 65 9.39 -14.58 3.71
CA ASN A 65 10.73 -15.03 4.09
C ASN A 65 11.25 -14.40 5.41
N THR A 66 10.50 -13.48 6.01
CA THR A 66 10.92 -12.75 7.22
C THR A 66 10.53 -13.53 8.46
N LEU A 67 11.52 -13.89 9.29
CA LEU A 67 11.30 -14.47 10.61
C LEU A 67 10.67 -13.42 11.54
N LEU A 68 9.51 -13.74 12.12
CA LEU A 68 8.81 -12.92 13.10
C LEU A 68 9.33 -13.21 14.50
N SER A 69 9.29 -14.48 14.89
CA SER A 69 9.73 -14.97 16.20
C SER A 69 9.97 -16.48 16.18
N ALA A 70 10.62 -16.98 17.23
CA ALA A 70 10.73 -18.40 17.52
C ALA A 70 10.18 -18.67 18.93
N ASP A 71 9.42 -19.74 19.09
CA ASP A 71 8.87 -20.18 20.36
C ASP A 71 9.33 -21.62 20.67
N THR A 72 9.74 -21.86 21.91
CA THR A 72 10.25 -23.15 22.38
C THR A 72 9.30 -23.80 23.38
N THR A 73 8.19 -23.14 23.72
CA THR A 73 7.25 -23.56 24.76
C THR A 73 5.84 -23.74 24.20
N VAL A 74 5.18 -24.84 24.58
CA VAL A 74 3.78 -25.08 24.23
C VAL A 74 2.88 -24.30 25.21
N PRO A 75 1.83 -23.59 24.75
CA PRO A 75 1.40 -23.44 23.35
C PRO A 75 2.30 -22.49 22.53
N TYR A 76 2.70 -22.91 21.33
CA TYR A 76 3.56 -22.10 20.45
C TYR A 76 2.78 -20.94 19.84
N THR A 77 3.24 -19.71 20.09
CA THR A 77 2.52 -18.50 19.67
C THR A 77 3.43 -17.41 19.12
N ALA A 78 2.85 -16.55 18.29
CA ALA A 78 3.46 -15.30 17.87
C ALA A 78 2.39 -14.23 17.66
N SER A 79 2.75 -12.97 17.85
CA SER A 79 1.88 -11.83 17.57
C SER A 79 2.59 -10.85 16.65
N LEU A 80 1.90 -10.39 15.61
CA LEU A 80 2.40 -9.40 14.66
C LEU A 80 1.48 -8.16 14.65
N PRO A 81 1.99 -6.96 14.96
CA PRO A 81 1.25 -5.74 14.69
C PRO A 81 1.05 -5.56 13.18
N VAL A 82 -0.16 -5.16 12.81
CA VAL A 82 -0.58 -4.90 11.42
C VAL A 82 -1.26 -3.54 11.33
N THR A 83 -1.17 -2.92 10.16
CA THR A 83 -1.77 -1.62 9.84
C THR A 83 -2.75 -1.75 8.67
N SER A 84 -3.51 -0.71 8.37
CA SER A 84 -4.38 -0.71 7.18
C SER A 84 -3.60 -0.85 5.86
N ALA A 85 -2.29 -0.57 5.86
CA ALA A 85 -1.41 -0.86 4.73
C ALA A 85 -1.21 -2.38 4.50
N ASP A 86 -1.50 -3.21 5.50
CA ASP A 86 -1.46 -4.67 5.42
C ASP A 86 -2.80 -5.29 5.02
N ASN A 87 -3.84 -4.49 4.76
CA ASN A 87 -5.16 -4.97 4.36
C ASN A 87 -5.07 -5.90 3.14
N GLY A 88 -5.87 -6.97 3.16
CA GLY A 88 -5.85 -8.03 2.16
C GLY A 88 -5.30 -9.35 2.69
N ALA A 89 -5.04 -10.29 1.78
CA ALA A 89 -4.59 -11.64 2.13
C ALA A 89 -3.12 -11.65 2.56
N VAL A 90 -2.85 -12.10 3.79
CA VAL A 90 -1.49 -12.24 4.33
C VAL A 90 -1.21 -13.70 4.65
N ASN A 91 -0.10 -14.23 4.10
CA ASN A 91 0.33 -15.60 4.29
C ASN A 91 1.42 -15.70 5.37
N PHE A 92 1.26 -16.66 6.26
CA PHE A 92 2.18 -16.99 7.34
C PHE A 92 2.63 -18.44 7.24
N THR A 93 3.84 -18.71 7.72
CA THR A 93 4.43 -20.05 7.77
C THR A 93 4.94 -20.32 9.17
N ALA A 94 4.66 -21.51 9.71
CA ALA A 94 5.29 -22.03 10.91
C ALA A 94 6.22 -23.18 10.53
N ARG A 95 7.45 -23.17 11.04
CA ARG A 95 8.46 -24.22 10.85
C ARG A 95 8.85 -24.80 12.19
N ALA A 96 8.60 -26.09 12.38
CA ALA A 96 8.97 -26.80 13.59
C ALA A 96 10.25 -27.62 13.35
N TYR A 97 11.10 -27.69 14.36
CA TYR A 97 12.36 -28.42 14.32
C TYR A 97 12.42 -29.40 15.48
N ASP A 98 13.01 -30.57 15.24
CA ASP A 98 13.33 -31.53 16.29
C ASP A 98 14.80 -31.38 16.75
N ALA A 99 15.29 -32.32 17.57
CA ALA A 99 16.68 -32.33 18.03
C ALA A 99 17.66 -32.98 17.02
N ALA A 100 17.15 -33.74 16.05
CA ALA A 100 17.94 -34.39 15.00
C ALA A 100 18.16 -33.49 13.77
N GLY A 101 17.49 -32.33 13.72
CA GLY A 101 17.55 -31.37 12.63
C GLY A 101 16.49 -31.59 11.55
N ASN A 102 15.53 -32.49 11.75
CA ASN A 102 14.41 -32.62 10.81
C ASN A 102 13.45 -31.44 10.98
N GLN A 103 12.79 -31.07 9.87
CA GLN A 103 11.96 -29.87 9.79
C GLN A 103 10.58 -30.17 9.20
N GLY A 104 9.54 -29.79 9.94
CA GLY A 104 8.17 -29.73 9.46
C GLY A 104 7.72 -28.30 9.23
N GLN A 105 6.76 -28.08 8.33
CA GLN A 105 6.16 -26.75 8.15
C GLN A 105 4.68 -26.80 7.82
N ALA A 106 3.98 -25.72 8.18
CA ALA A 106 2.58 -25.47 7.81
C ALA A 106 2.38 -23.99 7.46
N GLY A 107 1.43 -23.73 6.56
CA GLY A 107 1.03 -22.38 6.17
C GLY A 107 -0.39 -22.04 6.64
N ALA A 108 -0.64 -20.76 6.93
CA ALA A 108 -1.97 -20.23 7.17
C ALA A 108 -2.12 -18.87 6.49
N GLN A 109 -3.32 -18.58 6.00
CA GLN A 109 -3.67 -17.27 5.46
C GLN A 109 -4.70 -16.61 6.38
N VAL A 110 -4.54 -15.31 6.59
CA VAL A 110 -5.56 -14.46 7.21
C VAL A 110 -5.82 -13.27 6.30
N THR A 111 -7.07 -12.87 6.18
CA THR A 111 -7.41 -11.59 5.55
C THR A 111 -7.34 -10.52 6.61
N VAL A 112 -6.37 -9.61 6.48
CA VAL A 112 -6.31 -8.41 7.32
C VAL A 112 -7.35 -7.43 6.81
N ASN A 113 -8.22 -7.01 7.71
CA ASN A 113 -9.22 -5.99 7.45
C ASN A 113 -9.26 -5.02 8.64
N ILE A 114 -8.52 -3.93 8.51
CA ILE A 114 -8.52 -2.83 9.47
C ILE A 114 -9.27 -1.68 8.79
N PRO A 115 -10.42 -1.26 9.34
CA PRO A 115 -11.10 -0.06 8.88
C PRO A 115 -10.14 1.11 8.91
N ARG A 116 -9.98 1.80 7.78
CA ARG A 116 -9.35 3.11 7.77
C ARG A 116 -10.35 4.09 8.41
N ALA A 117 -9.85 5.03 9.22
CA ALA A 117 -10.68 6.19 9.55
C ALA A 117 -11.07 6.86 8.22
N GLY A 118 -12.34 7.23 8.04
CA GLY A 118 -12.79 7.81 6.77
C GLY A 118 -11.89 8.99 6.38
N THR A 119 -11.12 8.82 5.31
CA THR A 119 -10.23 9.85 4.78
C THR A 119 -11.00 10.67 3.76
N LEU A 120 -10.84 11.98 3.79
CA LEU A 120 -11.51 12.88 2.86
C LEU A 120 -10.75 12.97 1.53
N TYR A 121 -9.42 12.93 1.59
CA TYR A 121 -8.56 13.21 0.45
C TYR A 121 -7.58 12.08 0.11
N GLN A 122 -7.35 11.11 1.00
CA GLN A 122 -6.41 10.02 0.74
C GLN A 122 -6.80 9.22 -0.52
N GLY A 123 -5.82 8.74 -1.27
CA GLY A 123 -6.05 7.85 -2.40
C GLY A 123 -5.35 8.28 -3.68
N VAL A 124 -5.83 7.77 -4.80
CA VAL A 124 -5.27 7.99 -6.13
C VAL A 124 -6.14 8.99 -6.87
N TRP A 125 -5.51 10.04 -7.39
CA TRP A 125 -6.19 11.11 -8.08
C TRP A 125 -5.64 11.31 -9.49
N GLY A 126 -6.53 11.50 -10.45
CA GLY A 126 -6.20 12.07 -11.74
C GLY A 126 -6.25 13.59 -11.66
N TRP A 127 -5.35 14.30 -12.36
CA TRP A 127 -5.40 15.77 -12.41
C TRP A 127 -5.23 16.31 -13.82
N ALA A 128 -5.81 17.48 -14.04
CA ALA A 128 -5.76 18.25 -15.27
C ALA A 128 -5.53 19.72 -14.98
N VAL A 129 -4.78 20.38 -15.87
CA VAL A 129 -4.60 21.83 -15.87
C VAL A 129 -4.98 22.32 -17.27
N ALA A 130 -5.94 23.23 -17.35
CA ALA A 130 -6.38 23.87 -18.57
C ALA A 130 -5.99 25.36 -18.56
N ASP A 131 -5.75 25.93 -19.73
CA ASP A 131 -5.57 27.38 -19.84
C ASP A 131 -6.88 28.09 -19.52
N ALA A 132 -6.90 29.00 -18.55
CA ALA A 132 -8.12 29.67 -18.12
C ALA A 132 -8.74 30.58 -19.20
N SER A 133 -7.97 30.91 -20.24
CA SER A 133 -8.47 31.71 -21.37
C SER A 133 -8.99 30.82 -22.48
N THR A 134 -8.25 29.80 -22.90
CA THR A 134 -8.63 29.00 -24.08
C THR A 134 -9.41 27.73 -23.73
N GLY A 135 -9.33 27.26 -22.49
CA GLY A 135 -9.82 25.94 -22.08
C GLY A 135 -8.96 24.77 -22.59
N ASP A 136 -7.86 25.06 -23.27
CA ASP A 136 -6.98 24.01 -23.78
C ASP A 136 -6.25 23.32 -22.63
N ILE A 137 -6.26 21.99 -22.65
CA ILE A 137 -5.51 21.19 -21.68
C ILE A 137 -4.00 21.43 -21.89
N ILE A 138 -3.38 22.02 -20.86
CA ILE A 138 -1.95 22.30 -20.81
C ILE A 138 -1.21 21.05 -20.37
N GLU A 139 -1.71 20.41 -19.32
CA GLU A 139 -1.04 19.27 -18.71
C GLU A 139 -2.04 18.38 -17.96
N THR A 140 -1.70 17.10 -17.86
CA THR A 140 -2.44 16.12 -17.06
C THR A 140 -1.45 15.22 -16.33
N GLY A 141 -1.94 14.52 -15.33
CA GLY A 141 -1.15 13.50 -14.65
C GLY A 141 -1.94 12.74 -13.61
N ALA A 142 -1.19 12.13 -12.70
CA ALA A 142 -1.74 11.48 -11.52
C ALA A 142 -1.01 11.96 -10.26
N MET A 143 -1.70 11.92 -9.14
CA MET A 143 -1.11 12.03 -7.82
C MET A 143 -1.61 10.91 -6.91
N VAL A 144 -0.82 10.61 -5.88
CA VAL A 144 -1.19 9.66 -4.84
C VAL A 144 -1.01 10.36 -3.51
N LEU A 145 -2.12 10.62 -2.82
CA LEU A 145 -2.18 11.21 -1.50
C LEU A 145 -2.07 10.07 -0.48
N VAL A 146 -0.91 9.98 0.17
CA VAL A 146 -0.52 8.80 0.97
C VAL A 146 -0.86 8.95 2.44
N ASP A 147 -1.00 10.19 2.91
CA ASP A 147 -1.28 10.50 4.30
C ASP A 147 -2.25 11.68 4.38
N GLU A 148 -3.08 11.67 5.42
CA GLU A 148 -4.01 12.73 5.74
C GLU A 148 -3.85 13.10 7.22
N GLY A 149 -3.48 14.35 7.47
CA GLY A 149 -3.27 14.91 8.80
C GLY A 149 -4.28 16.00 9.13
N ASP A 150 -4.29 16.40 10.39
CA ASP A 150 -5.03 17.58 10.84
C ASP A 150 -4.11 18.81 10.83
N HIS A 151 -4.50 19.85 10.11
CA HIS A 151 -3.90 21.19 10.15
C HIS A 151 -4.95 22.17 10.65
N GLU A 152 -4.70 22.82 11.79
CA GLU A 152 -5.65 23.75 12.43
C GLU A 152 -7.07 23.16 12.64
N GLY A 153 -7.16 21.85 12.87
CA GLY A 153 -8.43 21.14 13.07
C GLY A 153 -9.18 20.78 11.78
N ARG A 154 -8.52 20.91 10.62
CA ARG A 154 -9.06 20.55 9.31
C ARG A 154 -8.19 19.48 8.65
N LYS A 155 -8.78 18.63 7.81
CA LYS A 155 -8.03 17.60 7.09
C LYS A 155 -7.18 18.21 5.99
N VAL A 156 -5.94 17.75 5.86
CA VAL A 156 -5.05 18.05 4.74
C VAL A 156 -4.32 16.78 4.38
N ALA A 157 -4.30 16.45 3.10
CA ALA A 157 -3.54 15.32 2.60
C ALA A 157 -2.29 15.75 1.84
N VAL A 158 -1.28 14.90 1.94
CA VAL A 158 0.02 15.09 1.28
C VAL A 158 0.37 13.86 0.46
N GLY A 159 1.01 14.08 -0.67
CA GLY A 159 1.33 13.02 -1.60
C GLY A 159 2.40 13.38 -2.60
N ALA A 160 2.58 12.48 -3.55
CA ALA A 160 3.46 12.67 -4.68
C ALA A 160 2.66 12.69 -5.98
N TYR A 161 3.05 13.59 -6.89
CA TYR A 161 2.45 13.68 -8.21
C TYR A 161 3.46 13.46 -9.33
N THR A 162 2.94 13.17 -10.50
CA THR A 162 3.71 13.07 -11.74
C THR A 162 2.82 13.39 -12.94
N ASN A 163 3.35 14.15 -13.89
CA ASN A 163 2.64 14.41 -15.13
C ASN A 163 2.64 13.19 -16.06
N THR A 164 1.76 13.20 -17.06
CA THR A 164 1.63 12.14 -18.05
C THR A 164 2.93 11.92 -18.85
N ALA A 165 3.65 13.00 -19.15
CA ALA A 165 4.93 12.94 -19.86
C ALA A 165 6.10 12.43 -19.00
N GLN A 166 5.90 12.27 -17.68
CA GLN A 166 6.93 11.92 -16.69
C GLN A 166 8.12 12.89 -16.62
N SER A 167 8.00 14.06 -17.24
CA SER A 167 8.99 15.14 -17.17
C SER A 167 8.83 15.99 -15.91
N GLN A 168 7.71 15.85 -15.21
CA GLN A 168 7.41 16.58 -13.98
C GLN A 168 7.00 15.63 -12.87
N THR A 169 7.61 15.81 -11.69
CA THR A 169 7.30 15.09 -10.45
C THR A 169 7.56 16.01 -9.27
N GLY A 170 6.89 15.74 -8.14
CA GLY A 170 7.11 16.46 -6.91
C GLY A 170 6.07 16.10 -5.85
N ALA A 171 5.86 16.98 -4.87
CA ALA A 171 4.84 16.77 -3.84
C ALA A 171 3.56 17.52 -4.17
N SER A 172 2.43 16.98 -3.72
CA SER A 172 1.12 17.61 -3.81
C SER A 172 0.50 17.69 -2.42
N LEU A 173 -0.25 18.77 -2.20
CA LEU A 173 -1.12 18.96 -1.05
C LEU A 173 -2.56 19.15 -1.54
N LEU A 174 -3.53 18.68 -0.76
CA LEU A 174 -4.95 18.93 -0.97
C LEU A 174 -5.63 19.09 0.39
N GLY A 175 -6.41 20.15 0.55
CA GLY A 175 -7.19 20.43 1.76
C GLY A 175 -7.34 21.93 1.98
N PRO A 176 -8.13 22.35 3.00
CA PRO A 176 -8.18 23.73 3.49
C PRO A 176 -6.88 24.13 4.20
N ILE A 177 -5.86 24.45 3.40
CA ILE A 177 -4.50 24.82 3.81
C ILE A 177 -4.47 26.23 4.40
N THR A 178 -5.32 27.15 3.92
CA THR A 178 -5.42 28.50 4.48
C THR A 178 -6.60 28.67 5.43
N ALA A 179 -6.56 29.70 6.27
CA ALA A 179 -7.60 29.95 7.27
C ALA A 179 -9.01 30.22 6.68
N ALA A 180 -9.14 30.47 5.37
CA ALA A 180 -10.37 30.93 4.72
C ALA A 180 -11.49 29.86 4.59
N GLY A 181 -11.18 28.57 4.77
CA GLY A 181 -12.17 27.50 4.62
C GLY A 181 -12.48 27.15 3.16
N GLU A 182 -11.72 27.73 2.24
CA GLU A 182 -11.58 27.30 0.85
C GLU A 182 -10.85 25.96 0.82
N LEU A 183 -11.01 25.23 -0.28
CA LEU A 183 -10.27 24.00 -0.52
C LEU A 183 -9.14 24.35 -1.48
N GLU A 184 -7.90 24.02 -1.15
CA GLU A 184 -6.75 24.34 -1.99
C GLU A 184 -5.94 23.11 -2.37
N THR A 185 -5.29 23.21 -3.53
CA THR A 185 -4.25 22.27 -3.93
C THR A 185 -2.98 22.99 -4.33
N ILE A 186 -1.85 22.40 -3.93
CA ILE A 186 -0.52 22.94 -4.20
C ILE A 186 0.34 21.80 -4.74
N PHE A 187 1.03 22.06 -5.85
CA PHE A 187 2.02 21.13 -6.40
C PHE A 187 3.37 21.83 -6.31
N SER A 188 4.37 21.16 -5.72
CA SER A 188 5.74 21.65 -5.63
C SER A 188 6.70 20.79 -6.43
N TYR A 189 7.81 21.34 -6.90
CA TYR A 189 8.83 20.56 -7.63
C TYR A 189 10.18 20.50 -6.91
N ASP A 190 10.33 21.26 -5.83
CA ASP A 190 11.44 21.18 -4.89
C ASP A 190 10.87 20.91 -3.49
N LEU A 191 11.39 19.87 -2.83
CA LEU A 191 10.95 19.42 -1.51
C LEU A 191 11.84 19.93 -0.39
N ASN A 192 12.76 20.86 -0.68
CA ASN A 192 13.52 21.54 0.35
C ASN A 192 12.55 22.28 1.29
N THR A 193 12.53 21.85 2.54
CA THR A 193 11.64 22.39 3.58
C THR A 193 11.95 23.84 3.95
N GLU A 194 13.14 24.34 3.59
CA GLU A 194 13.54 25.74 3.83
C GLU A 194 13.10 26.70 2.70
N ASP A 195 12.86 26.20 1.47
CA ASP A 195 12.40 26.98 0.31
C ASP A 195 11.55 26.10 -0.64
N PRO A 196 10.31 25.72 -0.25
CA PRO A 196 9.46 24.90 -1.10
C PRO A 196 8.97 25.71 -2.31
N ARG A 197 9.28 25.23 -3.52
CA ARG A 197 8.95 25.95 -4.76
C ARG A 197 7.67 25.45 -5.39
N ALA A 198 6.70 26.35 -5.52
CA ALA A 198 5.41 26.06 -6.12
C ALA A 198 5.52 25.93 -7.64
N TYR A 199 4.81 24.95 -8.18
CA TYR A 199 4.57 24.75 -9.60
C TYR A 199 3.15 25.20 -9.98
N LEU A 200 2.17 24.78 -9.19
CA LEU A 200 0.75 25.04 -9.36
C LEU A 200 0.13 25.33 -8.00
N VAL A 201 -0.73 26.35 -7.94
CA VAL A 201 -1.65 26.57 -6.83
C VAL A 201 -3.03 26.79 -7.41
N ALA A 202 -4.03 26.10 -6.89
CA ALA A 202 -5.43 26.32 -7.23
C ALA A 202 -6.31 26.28 -6.00
N ILE A 203 -7.42 27.02 -6.08
CA ILE A 203 -8.38 27.22 -5.02
C ILE A 203 -9.75 26.91 -5.58
N ASP A 204 -10.53 26.18 -4.79
CA ASP A 204 -11.95 26.00 -4.97
C ASP A 204 -12.68 26.92 -3.98
N ASP A 205 -13.51 27.80 -4.54
CA ASP A 205 -14.19 28.87 -3.84
C ASP A 205 -15.32 28.35 -2.92
N ASP A 206 -15.83 27.14 -3.14
CA ASP A 206 -16.92 26.59 -2.32
C ASP A 206 -16.43 25.71 -1.15
N GLY A 207 -15.13 25.37 -1.16
CA GLY A 207 -14.45 24.64 -0.11
C GLY A 207 -14.87 23.17 0.01
N GLN A 208 -15.54 22.61 -1.00
CA GLN A 208 -16.04 21.24 -0.99
C GLN A 208 -15.53 20.47 -2.20
N LEU A 209 -15.55 19.14 -2.09
CA LEU A 209 -15.40 18.29 -3.27
C LEU A 209 -16.76 18.12 -3.90
N GLU A 210 -16.84 18.23 -5.21
CA GLU A 210 -18.04 17.94 -5.96
C GLU A 210 -18.20 16.44 -6.22
N ALA A 211 -19.37 15.91 -5.92
CA ALA A 211 -19.70 14.53 -6.26
C ALA A 211 -19.95 14.41 -7.77
N THR A 212 -19.11 13.64 -8.46
CA THR A 212 -19.31 13.31 -9.88
C THR A 212 -19.65 11.82 -10.05
N GLU A 213 -20.09 11.42 -11.25
CA GLU A 213 -20.32 10.01 -11.58
C GLU A 213 -19.04 9.16 -11.45
N ASP A 214 -17.87 9.77 -11.67
CA ASP A 214 -16.57 9.11 -11.67
C ASP A 214 -15.83 9.22 -10.32
N GLY A 215 -16.43 9.86 -9.31
CA GLY A 215 -15.87 10.05 -7.96
C GLY A 215 -15.90 11.50 -7.47
N PRO A 216 -15.48 11.76 -6.23
CA PRO A 216 -15.27 13.12 -5.72
C PRO A 216 -14.26 13.89 -6.58
N ALA A 217 -14.56 15.13 -6.89
CA ALA A 217 -13.72 16.00 -7.68
C ALA A 217 -13.44 17.32 -6.95
N PHE A 218 -12.36 17.96 -7.33
CA PHE A 218 -12.05 19.36 -7.03
C PHE A 218 -12.12 20.12 -8.33
N PHE A 219 -12.84 21.25 -8.35
CA PHE A 219 -12.78 22.20 -9.47
C PHE A 219 -12.35 23.57 -8.96
N GLY A 220 -11.19 24.04 -9.41
CA GLY A 220 -10.63 25.29 -8.90
C GLY A 220 -9.94 26.14 -9.94
N ALA A 221 -9.91 27.43 -9.67
CA ALA A 221 -9.12 28.39 -10.43
C ALA A 221 -7.72 28.51 -9.81
N GLY A 222 -6.70 28.67 -10.64
CA GLY A 222 -5.33 28.65 -10.18
C GLY A 222 -4.34 29.39 -11.06
N ALA A 223 -3.08 29.23 -10.72
CA ALA A 223 -1.96 29.74 -11.50
C ALA A 223 -0.81 28.73 -11.56
N LEU A 224 -0.19 28.63 -12.74
CA LEU A 224 1.14 28.07 -12.89
C LEU A 224 2.19 29.13 -12.52
N PHE A 225 3.28 28.65 -11.94
CA PHE A 225 4.39 29.48 -11.47
C PHE A 225 5.62 29.28 -12.32
N ASP A 226 6.29 30.38 -12.64
CA ASP A 226 7.59 30.33 -13.30
C ASP A 226 8.66 29.79 -12.33
N ARG A 227 9.42 28.78 -12.79
CA ARG A 227 10.37 28.09 -11.91
C ARG A 227 11.56 28.93 -11.50
N ALA A 228 11.94 29.91 -12.32
CA ALA A 228 13.10 30.76 -12.04
C ALA A 228 12.72 31.89 -11.08
N THR A 229 11.55 32.51 -11.28
CA THR A 229 11.13 33.73 -10.60
C THR A 229 10.15 33.50 -9.44
N GLN A 230 9.54 32.31 -9.35
CA GLN A 230 8.50 31.98 -8.37
C GLN A 230 7.29 32.94 -8.41
N GLN A 231 7.07 33.57 -9.56
CA GLN A 231 5.91 34.42 -9.80
C GLN A 231 4.86 33.65 -10.62
N PRO A 232 3.56 33.89 -10.37
CA PRO A 232 2.50 33.34 -11.20
C PRO A 232 2.64 33.91 -12.61
N ASN A 233 2.71 33.05 -13.63
CA ASN A 233 2.92 33.46 -15.01
C ASN A 233 1.77 33.06 -15.95
N ARG A 234 0.85 32.19 -15.52
CA ARG A 234 -0.27 31.73 -16.33
C ARG A 234 -1.46 31.36 -15.46
N ALA A 235 -2.62 31.95 -15.74
CA ALA A 235 -3.88 31.58 -15.12
C ALA A 235 -4.41 30.27 -15.71
N VAL A 236 -4.93 29.39 -14.86
CA VAL A 236 -5.38 28.05 -15.23
C VAL A 236 -6.63 27.64 -14.49
N ASP A 237 -7.39 26.73 -15.08
CA ASP A 237 -8.43 25.97 -14.39
C ASP A 237 -7.89 24.58 -14.08
N VAL A 238 -8.24 24.04 -12.91
CA VAL A 238 -7.70 22.79 -12.38
C VAL A 238 -8.83 21.85 -12.00
N LEU A 239 -8.68 20.60 -12.41
CA LEU A 239 -9.54 19.48 -12.01
C LEU A 239 -8.68 18.42 -11.33
N LEU A 240 -9.12 17.95 -10.16
CA LEU A 240 -8.62 16.73 -9.54
C LEU A 240 -9.81 15.79 -9.39
N LEU A 241 -9.68 14.55 -9.84
CA LEU A 241 -10.72 13.54 -9.71
C LEU A 241 -10.17 12.36 -8.90
N GLN A 242 -10.82 12.02 -7.80
CA GLN A 242 -10.46 10.85 -7.00
C GLN A 242 -10.91 9.60 -7.74
N LEU A 243 -9.95 8.75 -8.09
CA LEU A 243 -10.17 7.54 -8.88
C LEU A 243 -10.19 6.28 -8.02
N ASP A 244 -9.55 6.38 -6.85
CA ASP A 244 -9.48 5.34 -5.84
C ASP A 244 -9.31 6.03 -4.49
N ASP A 245 -10.10 5.67 -3.48
CA ASP A 245 -9.96 6.14 -2.11
C ASP A 245 -8.93 5.32 -1.33
N GLU A 246 -8.40 4.25 -1.93
CA GLU A 246 -7.31 3.45 -1.40
C GLU A 246 -5.95 3.85 -1.98
N VAL A 247 -4.92 3.76 -1.13
CA VAL A 247 -3.52 3.84 -1.56
C VAL A 247 -3.00 2.42 -1.73
N PRO A 248 -2.66 1.97 -2.96
CA PRO A 248 -2.22 0.60 -3.15
C PRO A 248 -0.92 0.29 -2.41
N ALA A 249 -0.87 -0.87 -1.75
CA ALA A 249 0.28 -1.29 -0.94
C ALA A 249 1.47 -1.69 -1.82
N GLY A 250 2.64 -1.13 -1.56
CA GLY A 250 3.90 -1.43 -2.27
C GLY A 250 4.15 -0.56 -3.51
N GLN A 251 5.44 -0.39 -3.87
CA GLN A 251 5.86 0.53 -4.93
C GLN A 251 5.30 0.17 -6.32
N ASP A 252 5.21 -1.12 -6.66
CA ASP A 252 4.67 -1.58 -7.95
C ASP A 252 3.16 -1.34 -8.06
N ALA A 253 2.43 -1.49 -6.95
CA ALA A 253 1.01 -1.22 -6.89
C ALA A 253 0.76 0.29 -7.05
N GLN A 254 1.52 1.14 -6.36
CA GLN A 254 1.47 2.60 -6.53
C GLN A 254 1.83 3.04 -7.95
N ALA A 255 2.84 2.41 -8.57
CA ALA A 255 3.19 2.69 -9.97
C ALA A 255 2.06 2.28 -10.92
N THR A 256 1.38 1.16 -10.64
CA THR A 256 0.21 0.69 -11.40
C THR A 256 -0.98 1.63 -11.22
N ALA A 257 -1.24 2.07 -9.98
CA ALA A 257 -2.25 3.05 -9.65
C ALA A 257 -2.03 4.36 -10.41
N LYS A 258 -0.80 4.88 -10.39
CA LYS A 258 -0.40 6.06 -11.17
C LYS A 258 -0.61 5.86 -12.68
N ARG A 259 -0.33 4.67 -13.23
CA ARG A 259 -0.57 4.36 -14.65
C ARG A 259 -2.07 4.32 -14.98
N ASN A 260 -2.87 3.65 -14.18
CA ASN A 260 -4.32 3.57 -14.38
C ASN A 260 -4.97 4.95 -14.24
N ALA A 261 -4.53 5.72 -13.25
CA ALA A 261 -4.96 7.09 -13.04
C ALA A 261 -4.65 8.01 -14.23
N ARG A 262 -3.44 7.90 -14.80
CA ARG A 262 -3.08 8.63 -16.03
C ARG A 262 -3.96 8.24 -17.20
N ALA A 263 -4.24 6.94 -17.37
CA ALA A 263 -5.06 6.46 -18.48
C ALA A 263 -6.51 6.95 -18.36
N LEU A 264 -7.06 6.93 -17.14
CA LEU A 264 -8.42 7.38 -16.82
C LEU A 264 -8.54 8.91 -16.87
N ALA A 265 -7.60 9.65 -16.31
CA ALA A 265 -7.50 11.10 -16.48
C ALA A 265 -7.44 11.46 -17.97
N ALA A 266 -6.56 10.82 -18.73
CA ALA A 266 -6.48 11.07 -20.17
C ALA A 266 -7.79 10.72 -20.92
N SER A 267 -8.59 9.75 -20.47
CA SER A 267 -9.87 9.41 -21.13
C SER A 267 -11.06 10.28 -20.70
N THR A 268 -11.24 10.51 -19.40
CA THR A 268 -12.35 11.28 -18.83
C THR A 268 -12.24 12.77 -19.19
N LEU A 269 -11.02 13.32 -19.20
CA LEU A 269 -10.75 14.70 -19.62
C LEU A 269 -10.94 14.91 -21.13
N ARG A 270 -10.75 13.87 -21.95
CA ARG A 270 -11.08 13.93 -23.39
C ARG A 270 -12.59 13.89 -23.64
N HIS A 271 -13.39 13.43 -22.68
CA HIS A 271 -14.84 13.29 -22.80
C HIS A 271 -15.60 14.51 -22.25
N GLN A 272 -15.12 15.13 -21.16
CA GLN A 272 -15.76 16.31 -20.57
C GLN A 272 -15.51 17.63 -21.34
N PHE A 273 -14.53 17.67 -22.25
CA PHE A 273 -14.18 18.88 -23.03
C PHE A 273 -14.62 18.85 -24.51
N ARG A 274 -15.76 18.23 -24.85
CA ARG A 274 -16.34 18.31 -26.22
C ARG A 274 -17.74 18.92 -26.36
N THR A 275 -18.29 19.52 -25.30
CA THR A 275 -19.40 20.47 -25.44
C THR A 275 -19.25 21.62 -24.44
N ALA A 276 -18.40 22.57 -24.80
CA ALA A 276 -18.46 23.96 -24.32
C ALA A 276 -18.16 24.88 -25.52
N SER A 277 -19.03 24.82 -26.54
CA SER A 277 -19.08 25.86 -27.56
C SER A 277 -19.78 27.07 -26.96
N GLY A 278 -18.97 28.02 -26.52
CA GLY A 278 -19.40 29.37 -26.16
C GLY A 278 -19.35 29.63 -24.67
N LEU A 279 -18.18 30.02 -24.18
CA LEU A 279 -18.01 31.10 -23.20
C LEU A 279 -16.55 31.54 -23.27
N GLN A 280 -16.37 32.85 -23.43
CA GLN A 280 -15.10 33.46 -23.79
C GLN A 280 -14.14 33.45 -22.61
N ALA A 281 -12.90 33.06 -22.90
CA ALA A 281 -11.67 33.57 -22.34
C ALA A 281 -11.84 34.92 -21.61
N GLN A 282 -11.58 34.96 -20.30
CA GLN A 282 -11.05 36.19 -19.70
C GLN A 282 -10.42 35.98 -18.32
N THR A 283 -9.10 36.12 -18.33
CA THR A 283 -8.23 36.51 -17.23
C THR A 283 -8.92 37.42 -16.20
N LEU A 284 -9.29 36.80 -15.08
CA LEU A 284 -9.23 37.25 -13.68
C LEU A 284 -9.04 38.75 -13.37
N LYS A 285 -9.88 39.18 -12.41
CA LYS A 285 -9.77 40.30 -11.45
C LYS A 285 -10.56 41.57 -11.76
N THR A 286 -11.15 42.09 -10.68
CA THR A 286 -11.85 43.38 -10.46
C THR A 286 -13.32 43.50 -10.91
N GLY A 287 -14.22 43.45 -9.92
CA GLY A 287 -15.52 44.15 -9.91
C GLY A 287 -16.68 43.55 -10.72
N ALA A 288 -16.43 42.98 -11.88
CA ALA A 288 -17.50 42.59 -12.83
C ALA A 288 -18.28 41.34 -12.41
N LEU A 289 -17.62 40.28 -11.91
CA LEU A 289 -18.27 39.04 -11.45
C LEU A 289 -19.11 39.25 -10.17
N GLN A 290 -18.66 40.11 -9.25
CA GLN A 290 -19.45 40.51 -8.08
C GLN A 290 -20.69 41.35 -8.45
N GLN A 291 -20.65 42.10 -9.56
CA GLN A 291 -21.79 42.88 -10.04
C GLN A 291 -22.80 42.01 -10.81
N ALA A 292 -22.32 41.08 -11.64
CA ALA A 292 -23.15 40.11 -12.35
C ALA A 292 -23.93 39.18 -11.40
N ALA A 293 -23.28 38.70 -10.33
CA ALA A 293 -23.93 37.90 -9.29
C ALA A 293 -25.02 38.69 -8.52
N ARG A 294 -24.82 40.01 -8.29
CA ARG A 294 -25.81 40.88 -7.62
C ARG A 294 -27.05 41.19 -8.48
N ASP A 295 -26.89 41.28 -9.80
CA ASP A 295 -27.98 41.63 -10.72
C ASP A 295 -28.89 40.42 -11.06
N ILE A 296 -28.36 39.20 -10.92
CA ILE A 296 -29.12 37.94 -11.07
C ILE A 296 -30.00 37.68 -9.83
N LEU A 297 -29.52 38.03 -8.62
CA LEU A 297 -30.23 37.83 -7.36
C LEU A 297 -31.41 38.81 -7.09
N ARG A 298 -31.72 39.73 -8.02
CA ARG A 298 -32.82 40.72 -7.88
C ARG A 298 -34.00 40.51 -8.84
N ARG A 299 -34.06 39.40 -9.57
CA ARG A 299 -35.20 39.00 -10.41
C ARG A 299 -35.70 37.63 -9.98
#